data_AF-A0A2E8CZU8-F1
#
_entry.id   AF-A0A2E8CZU8-F1
#
_cell.length_a   1.000
_cell.length_b   1.000
_cell.length_c   1.000
_cell.angle_alpha   90.00
_cell.angle_beta   90.00
_cell.angle_gamma   90.00
#
_symmetry.space_group_name_H-M   'P 1'
#
loop_
_entity.id
_entity.type
_entity.pdbx_description
1 polymer ?
#
loop_
_entity_poly.entity_id
_entity_poly.type
_entity_poly.pdbx_seq_one_letter_code
_entity_poly.pdbx_strand_id
1 'polypeptide(L)'
;MEAMDFKFKWVDDEGQETGFFSKKGSFDGQNLHLDDTEIPVAAFGDVDVRSNRLILSTVGEGGEPIFIVIAVTQGGAGKLKAAIGLARSAVWAQMHREELEKEGRGHEYRKANCPHCGATIDLTGFPQTDQVSCDFCHSIGTLPGTDAAGDSLAALKAENEHRLCDECGMYSKPRKFTIFYFYFLLVIYGWSQRETWRCPACMRPEAWKMLFGNLLFVLGVPVALVQLFRAYGGADVGALYPGLDPANLKARNGNLQSAIADYQKILQKRSVAGGVKYNIGLAFLHDNDIDSAARSFEFALGDCSNYRPAASALLGCYEQLAETENLESLKKQWDVEDDEGG
;
A
#
# COMPACT_ATOMS: atom_id res chain seq x y z
N MET A 1 14.13 -3.88 -21.44
CA MET A 1 14.55 -3.08 -20.27
C MET A 1 16.07 -3.16 -20.23
N GLU A 2 16.79 -2.08 -19.93
CA GLU A 2 18.25 -2.18 -19.73
C GLU A 2 18.54 -2.94 -18.44
N ALA A 3 19.58 -3.78 -18.45
CA ALA A 3 19.99 -4.51 -17.26
C ALA A 3 20.38 -3.54 -16.13
N MET A 4 19.88 -3.79 -14.93
CA MET A 4 20.15 -2.97 -13.74
C MET A 4 21.10 -3.70 -12.81
N ASP A 5 22.30 -3.17 -12.64
CA ASP A 5 23.26 -3.66 -11.65
C ASP A 5 23.07 -2.98 -10.29
N PHE A 6 23.23 -3.76 -9.22
CA PHE A 6 23.15 -3.28 -7.85
C PHE A 6 24.11 -4.02 -6.93
N LYS A 7 24.28 -3.49 -5.71
CA LYS A 7 25.01 -4.19 -4.64
C LYS A 7 24.07 -4.46 -3.49
N PHE A 8 24.19 -5.63 -2.88
CA PHE A 8 23.34 -6.01 -1.76
C PHE A 8 24.11 -6.77 -0.68
N LYS A 9 23.48 -6.94 0.47
CA LYS A 9 23.87 -7.90 1.50
C LYS A 9 22.67 -8.77 1.85
N TRP A 10 22.94 -10.00 2.23
CA TRP A 10 21.90 -10.87 2.78
C TRP A 10 21.46 -10.36 4.14
N VAL A 11 20.22 -10.65 4.50
CA VAL A 11 19.64 -10.32 5.80
C VAL A 11 19.28 -11.63 6.48
N ASP A 12 19.69 -11.80 7.74
CA ASP A 12 19.33 -12.97 8.54
C ASP A 12 17.91 -12.86 9.15
N ASP A 13 17.49 -13.91 9.85
CA ASP A 13 16.17 -13.98 10.50
C ASP A 13 15.99 -12.94 11.61
N GLU A 14 17.08 -12.39 12.17
CA GLU A 14 17.05 -11.29 13.13
C GLU A 14 16.95 -9.91 12.44
N GLY A 15 16.99 -9.90 11.10
CA GLY A 15 16.99 -8.68 10.32
C GLY A 15 18.36 -7.99 10.29
N GLN A 16 19.46 -8.65 10.61
CA GLN A 16 20.81 -8.08 10.54
C GLN A 16 21.44 -8.34 9.17
N GLU A 17 22.27 -7.41 8.70
CA GLU A 17 23.02 -7.59 7.45
C GLU A 17 24.14 -8.61 7.67
N THR A 18 24.21 -9.65 6.84
CA THR A 18 25.26 -10.67 6.94
C THR A 18 26.43 -10.38 6.00
N GLY A 19 27.64 -10.74 6.45
CA GLY A 19 28.88 -10.58 5.69
C GLY A 19 29.49 -9.16 5.75
N PHE A 20 30.82 -9.10 5.60
CA PHE A 20 31.56 -7.84 5.66
C PHE A 20 31.50 -7.04 4.35
N PHE A 21 31.36 -7.72 3.21
CA PHE A 21 31.37 -7.13 1.87
C PHE A 21 30.02 -7.26 1.18
N SER A 22 29.60 -6.20 0.47
CA SER A 22 28.41 -6.28 -0.38
C SER A 22 28.67 -7.20 -1.57
N LYS A 23 27.68 -8.05 -1.88
CA LYS A 23 27.62 -8.89 -3.07
C LYS A 23 27.08 -8.11 -4.27
N LYS A 24 27.32 -8.62 -5.48
CA LYS A 24 26.79 -8.07 -6.74
C LYS A 24 25.48 -8.76 -7.08
N GLY A 25 24.50 -7.97 -7.48
CA GLY A 25 23.27 -8.48 -8.08
C GLY A 25 22.96 -7.73 -9.37
N SER A 26 22.20 -8.35 -10.24
CA SER A 26 21.73 -7.73 -11.47
C SER A 26 20.28 -8.14 -11.76
N PHE A 27 19.59 -7.31 -12.52
CA PHE A 27 18.23 -7.57 -12.97
C PHE A 27 18.13 -7.28 -14.47
N ASP A 28 17.86 -8.28 -15.28
CA ASP A 28 17.81 -8.17 -16.75
C ASP A 28 16.39 -7.93 -17.31
N GLY A 29 15.38 -7.90 -16.44
CA GLY A 29 13.97 -7.77 -16.81
C GLY A 29 13.21 -9.11 -16.85
N GLN A 30 13.91 -10.25 -16.80
CA GLN A 30 13.32 -11.58 -16.76
C GLN A 30 13.75 -12.34 -15.51
N ASN A 31 15.01 -12.21 -15.11
CA ASN A 31 15.61 -12.89 -13.99
C ASN A 31 16.29 -11.89 -13.04
N LEU A 32 16.16 -12.16 -11.74
CA LEU A 32 16.91 -11.50 -10.69
C LEU A 32 18.11 -12.38 -10.31
N HIS A 33 19.30 -11.85 -10.54
CA HIS A 33 20.56 -12.51 -10.22
C HIS A 33 21.07 -12.00 -8.87
N LEU A 34 21.17 -12.89 -7.90
CA LEU A 34 21.67 -12.64 -6.54
C LEU A 34 22.84 -13.58 -6.25
N ASP A 35 24.07 -13.12 -6.52
CA ASP A 35 25.28 -13.95 -6.39
C ASP A 35 25.22 -15.17 -7.32
N ASP A 36 25.18 -16.39 -6.77
CA ASP A 36 25.04 -17.64 -7.54
C ASP A 36 23.57 -18.08 -7.72
N THR A 37 22.60 -17.28 -7.26
CA THR A 37 21.17 -17.60 -7.33
C THR A 37 20.48 -16.80 -8.43
N GLU A 38 19.80 -17.49 -9.34
CA GLU A 38 18.96 -16.89 -10.37
C GLU A 38 17.49 -17.17 -10.05
N ILE A 39 16.68 -16.11 -10.00
CA ILE A 39 15.25 -16.22 -9.68
C ILE A 39 14.43 -15.61 -10.83
N PRO A 40 13.58 -16.39 -11.52
CA PRO A 40 12.73 -15.85 -12.57
C PRO A 40 11.65 -14.94 -11.99
N VAL A 41 11.38 -13.83 -12.68
CA VAL A 41 10.39 -12.84 -12.26
C VAL A 41 8.99 -13.42 -12.07
N ALA A 42 8.66 -14.46 -12.86
CA ALA A 42 7.39 -15.16 -12.77
C ALA A 42 7.16 -15.84 -11.41
N ALA A 43 8.23 -16.21 -10.70
CA ALA A 43 8.15 -16.91 -9.43
C ALA A 43 7.84 -16.00 -8.22
N PHE A 44 7.98 -14.68 -8.36
CA PHE A 44 7.76 -13.75 -7.26
C PHE A 44 6.27 -13.54 -6.98
N GLY A 45 5.75 -14.02 -5.85
CA GLY A 45 4.40 -13.71 -5.37
C GLY A 45 4.25 -12.23 -4.97
N ASP A 46 5.17 -11.71 -4.16
CA ASP A 46 5.16 -10.30 -3.74
C ASP A 46 6.58 -9.70 -3.65
N VAL A 47 6.68 -8.38 -3.83
CA VAL A 47 7.94 -7.62 -3.71
C VAL A 47 7.68 -6.32 -2.98
N ASP A 48 8.26 -6.16 -1.79
CA ASP A 48 8.13 -4.92 -1.02
C ASP A 48 9.49 -4.31 -0.62
N VAL A 49 9.48 -3.01 -0.33
CA VAL A 49 10.69 -2.28 0.08
C VAL A 49 10.44 -1.53 1.38
N ARG A 50 11.32 -1.79 2.35
CA ARG A 50 11.37 -1.08 3.63
C ARG A 50 12.76 -0.45 3.79
N SER A 51 12.83 0.86 3.57
CA SER A 51 14.09 1.63 3.54
C SER A 51 15.02 1.12 2.42
N ASN A 52 16.12 0.45 2.78
CA ASN A 52 17.05 -0.17 1.82
C ASN A 52 16.84 -1.69 1.69
N ARG A 53 15.87 -2.27 2.39
CA ARG A 53 15.61 -3.70 2.39
C ARG A 53 14.55 -4.02 1.34
N LEU A 54 14.88 -4.95 0.45
CA LEU A 54 13.97 -5.55 -0.50
C LEU A 54 13.53 -6.91 0.08
N ILE A 55 12.22 -7.08 0.19
CA ILE A 55 11.58 -8.30 0.67
C ILE A 55 10.92 -8.95 -0.56
N LEU A 56 11.31 -10.18 -0.85
CA LEU A 56 10.82 -10.95 -1.98
C LEU A 56 10.09 -12.17 -1.43
N SER A 57 8.85 -12.38 -1.86
CA SER A 57 8.13 -13.63 -1.63
C SER A 57 8.13 -14.43 -2.91
N THR A 58 8.53 -15.70 -2.84
CA THR A 58 8.50 -16.66 -3.94
C THR A 58 7.79 -17.93 -3.50
N VAL A 59 7.18 -18.65 -4.43
CA VAL A 59 6.56 -19.95 -4.15
C VAL A 59 7.65 -21.03 -4.21
N GLY A 60 7.80 -21.80 -3.14
CA GLY A 60 8.72 -22.95 -3.11
C GLY A 60 8.14 -24.19 -3.80
N GLU A 61 8.95 -25.24 -3.97
CA GLU A 61 8.53 -26.50 -4.63
C GLU A 61 7.34 -27.19 -3.92
N GLY A 62 7.13 -26.92 -2.63
CA GLY A 62 6.00 -27.43 -1.85
C GLY A 62 4.79 -26.51 -1.77
N GLY A 63 4.75 -25.41 -2.53
CA GLY A 63 3.69 -24.39 -2.45
C GLY A 63 3.83 -23.40 -1.29
N GLU A 64 4.69 -23.68 -0.31
CA GLU A 64 4.96 -22.79 0.81
C GLU A 64 5.68 -21.51 0.35
N PRO A 65 5.30 -20.33 0.89
CA PRO A 65 5.95 -19.07 0.58
C PRO A 65 7.35 -19.01 1.21
N ILE A 66 8.36 -18.78 0.38
CA ILE A 66 9.75 -18.53 0.80
C ILE A 66 9.98 -17.02 0.76
N PHE A 67 10.47 -16.47 1.88
CA PHE A 67 10.80 -15.06 1.98
C PHE A 67 12.31 -14.84 1.88
N ILE A 68 12.72 -14.03 0.93
CA ILE A 68 14.11 -13.62 0.72
C ILE A 68 14.22 -12.14 1.06
N VAL A 69 15.11 -11.80 2.00
CA VAL A 69 15.36 -10.41 2.39
C VAL A 69 16.80 -10.03 2.05
N ILE A 70 16.96 -8.94 1.30
CA ILE A 70 18.27 -8.37 0.97
C ILE A 70 18.32 -6.88 1.30
N ALA A 71 19.45 -6.41 1.80
CA ALA A 71 19.74 -4.99 1.99
C ALA A 71 20.48 -4.44 0.76
N VAL A 72 19.80 -3.64 -0.06
CA VAL A 72 20.35 -3.02 -1.26
C VAL A 72 21.19 -1.80 -0.87
N THR A 73 22.51 -1.92 -1.00
CA THR A 73 23.49 -0.90 -0.60
C THR A 73 23.83 0.10 -1.70
N GLN A 74 23.65 -0.29 -2.97
CA GLN A 74 23.87 0.56 -4.16
C GLN A 74 22.82 0.24 -5.23
N GLY A 75 22.39 1.22 -6.03
CA GLY A 75 21.38 1.05 -7.10
C GLY A 75 19.96 1.47 -6.68
N GLY A 76 19.65 1.34 -5.38
CA GLY A 76 18.42 1.84 -4.75
C GLY A 76 17.27 0.84 -4.80
N ALA A 77 16.91 0.30 -3.63
CA ALA A 77 15.87 -0.72 -3.47
C ALA A 77 14.54 -0.35 -4.14
N GLY A 78 14.10 0.92 -4.03
CA GLY A 78 12.85 1.38 -4.63
C GLY A 78 12.84 1.32 -6.17
N LYS A 79 13.99 1.60 -6.82
CA LYS A 79 14.12 1.48 -8.28
C LYS A 79 14.07 0.01 -8.71
N LEU A 80 14.74 -0.84 -7.95
CA LEU A 80 14.73 -2.29 -8.19
C LEU A 80 13.32 -2.88 -8.00
N LYS A 81 12.59 -2.52 -6.92
CA LYS A 81 11.17 -2.90 -6.74
C LYS A 81 10.32 -2.46 -7.93
N ALA A 82 10.45 -1.21 -8.38
CA ALA A 82 9.68 -0.71 -9.51
C ALA A 82 9.99 -1.48 -10.81
N ALA A 83 11.26 -1.79 -11.07
CA ALA A 83 11.67 -2.56 -12.24
C ALA A 83 11.14 -4.00 -12.21
N ILE A 84 11.29 -4.69 -11.08
CA ILE A 84 10.77 -6.06 -10.89
C ILE A 84 9.24 -6.05 -10.99
N GLY A 85 8.56 -5.12 -10.34
CA GLY A 85 7.10 -5.00 -10.40
C GLY A 85 6.58 -4.77 -11.81
N LEU A 86 7.24 -3.92 -12.60
CA LEU A 86 6.88 -3.68 -13.99
C LEU A 86 7.05 -4.95 -14.84
N ALA A 87 8.19 -5.64 -14.72
CA ALA A 87 8.42 -6.89 -15.43
C ALA A 87 7.42 -7.98 -15.02
N ARG A 88 7.21 -8.17 -13.71
CA ARG A 88 6.29 -9.16 -13.16
C ARG A 88 4.88 -8.95 -13.66
N SER A 89 4.41 -7.71 -13.59
CA SER A 89 3.07 -7.34 -14.03
C SER A 89 2.82 -7.70 -15.49
N ALA A 90 3.82 -7.51 -16.37
CA ALA A 90 3.69 -7.85 -17.78
C ALA A 90 3.67 -9.37 -18.01
N VAL A 91 4.54 -10.12 -17.31
CA VAL A 91 4.61 -11.58 -17.42
C VAL A 91 3.31 -12.23 -16.93
N TRP A 92 2.83 -11.85 -15.74
CA TRP A 92 1.59 -12.40 -15.18
C TRP A 92 0.38 -12.09 -16.05
N ALA A 93 0.25 -10.85 -16.51
CA ALA A 93 -0.83 -10.46 -17.39
C ALA A 93 -0.79 -11.20 -18.73
N GLN A 94 0.41 -11.54 -19.25
CA GLN A 94 0.55 -12.37 -20.43
C GLN A 94 0.16 -13.84 -20.16
N MET A 95 0.62 -14.41 -19.04
CA MET A 95 0.30 -15.79 -18.66
C MET A 95 -1.21 -15.99 -18.51
N HIS A 96 -1.90 -15.08 -17.81
CA HIS A 96 -3.35 -15.16 -17.64
C HIS A 96 -4.10 -14.99 -18.96
N ARG A 97 -3.63 -14.11 -19.85
CA ARG A 97 -4.18 -14.00 -21.21
C ARG A 97 -4.04 -15.30 -21.99
N GLU A 98 -2.87 -15.92 -21.97
CA GLU A 98 -2.62 -17.19 -22.66
C GLU A 98 -3.48 -18.33 -22.09
N GLU A 99 -3.71 -18.34 -20.78
CA GLU A 99 -4.62 -19.26 -20.09
C GLU A 99 -6.07 -19.07 -20.59
N LEU A 100 -6.60 -17.85 -20.57
CA LEU A 100 -7.93 -17.54 -21.09
C LEU A 100 -8.06 -17.87 -22.59
N GLU A 101 -7.01 -17.64 -23.39
CA GLU A 101 -6.99 -18.02 -24.81
C GLU A 101 -7.09 -19.54 -24.99
N LYS A 102 -6.42 -20.33 -24.15
CA LYS A 102 -6.54 -21.81 -24.13
C LYS A 102 -7.94 -22.27 -23.72
N GLU A 103 -8.60 -21.54 -22.82
CA GLU A 103 -9.99 -21.79 -22.42
C GLU A 103 -11.04 -21.33 -23.45
N GLY A 104 -10.64 -20.62 -24.51
CA GLY A 104 -11.56 -19.98 -25.46
C GLY A 104 -12.23 -18.71 -24.91
N ARG A 105 -11.79 -18.23 -23.75
CA ARG A 105 -12.28 -17.04 -23.03
C ARG A 105 -11.39 -15.81 -23.19
N GLY A 106 -10.43 -15.85 -24.11
CA GLY A 106 -9.48 -14.73 -24.35
C GLY A 106 -10.14 -13.37 -24.65
N HIS A 107 -11.40 -13.33 -25.07
CA HIS A 107 -12.17 -12.10 -25.27
C HIS A 107 -12.58 -11.39 -23.97
N GLU A 108 -12.59 -12.10 -22.84
CA GLU A 108 -12.87 -11.54 -21.51
C GLU A 108 -11.66 -10.78 -20.94
N TYR A 109 -10.45 -11.07 -21.47
CA TYR A 109 -9.21 -10.50 -20.98
C TYR A 109 -9.22 -8.97 -21.07
N ARG A 110 -9.08 -8.33 -19.92
CA ARG A 110 -9.01 -6.87 -19.82
C ARG A 110 -7.80 -6.47 -19.01
N LYS A 111 -7.14 -5.41 -19.46
CA LYS A 111 -5.99 -4.84 -18.75
C LYS A 111 -6.02 -3.33 -18.75
N ALA A 112 -5.35 -2.74 -17.77
CA ALA A 112 -4.98 -1.34 -17.75
C ALA A 112 -3.52 -1.18 -17.34
N ASN A 113 -2.88 -0.07 -17.73
CA ASN A 113 -1.57 0.26 -17.21
C ASN A 113 -1.74 1.20 -16.01
N CYS A 114 -1.04 0.92 -14.92
CA CYS A 114 -1.00 1.81 -13.77
C CYS A 114 -0.49 3.19 -14.20
N PRO A 115 -1.22 4.29 -13.93
CA PRO A 115 -0.79 5.64 -14.33
C PRO A 115 0.46 6.14 -13.56
N HIS A 116 0.87 5.43 -12.50
CA HIS A 116 1.97 5.86 -11.63
C HIS A 116 3.27 5.05 -11.85
N CYS A 117 3.17 3.72 -11.86
CA CYS A 117 4.35 2.86 -12.04
C CYS A 117 4.43 2.18 -13.42
N GLY A 118 3.39 2.27 -14.24
CA GLY A 118 3.33 1.65 -15.56
C GLY A 118 3.08 0.14 -15.57
N ALA A 119 2.93 -0.49 -14.39
CA ALA A 119 2.62 -1.91 -14.28
C ALA A 119 1.33 -2.28 -15.03
N THR A 120 1.31 -3.47 -15.63
CA THR A 120 0.11 -4.03 -16.28
C THR A 120 -0.79 -4.63 -15.21
N ILE A 121 -1.99 -4.10 -15.09
CA ILE A 121 -2.99 -4.55 -14.13
C ILE A 121 -4.03 -5.37 -14.89
N ASP A 122 -4.22 -6.60 -14.47
CA ASP A 122 -5.30 -7.44 -14.95
C ASP A 122 -6.63 -6.97 -14.35
N LEU A 123 -7.62 -6.74 -15.20
CA LEU A 123 -8.96 -6.28 -14.86
C LEU A 123 -10.03 -7.23 -15.39
N THR A 124 -9.65 -8.45 -15.74
CA THR A 124 -10.57 -9.51 -16.15
C THR A 124 -11.55 -9.80 -15.01
N GLY A 125 -12.84 -9.95 -15.32
CA GLY A 125 -13.89 -10.15 -14.32
C GLY A 125 -14.32 -8.89 -13.54
N PHE A 126 -13.63 -7.76 -13.69
CA PHE A 126 -13.97 -6.51 -13.00
C PHE A 126 -14.81 -5.56 -13.88
N PRO A 127 -15.84 -4.91 -13.30
CA PRO A 127 -16.53 -3.79 -13.94
C PRO A 127 -15.56 -2.69 -14.37
N GLN A 128 -15.89 -1.99 -15.46
CA GLN A 128 -15.14 -0.81 -15.85
C GLN A 128 -15.40 0.32 -14.84
N THR A 129 -14.32 0.89 -14.32
CA THR A 129 -14.35 1.98 -13.34
C THR A 129 -13.30 3.02 -13.68
N ASP A 130 -13.42 4.21 -13.09
CA ASP A 130 -12.57 5.35 -13.41
C ASP A 130 -11.19 5.29 -12.74
N GLN A 131 -11.07 4.56 -11.64
CA GLN A 131 -9.81 4.35 -10.93
C GLN A 131 -9.38 2.89 -10.96
N VAL A 132 -8.08 2.70 -10.79
CA VAL A 132 -7.48 1.38 -10.69
C VAL A 132 -6.55 1.33 -9.47
N SER A 133 -6.66 0.26 -8.71
CA SER A 133 -5.74 -0.09 -7.63
C SER A 133 -4.58 -0.90 -8.21
N CYS A 134 -3.35 -0.53 -7.87
CA CYS A 134 -2.17 -1.24 -8.36
C CYS A 134 -1.50 -2.01 -7.22
N ASP A 135 -1.49 -3.34 -7.30
CA ASP A 135 -0.86 -4.19 -6.27
C ASP A 135 0.67 -4.05 -6.21
N PHE A 136 1.30 -3.54 -7.26
CA PHE A 136 2.76 -3.41 -7.34
C PHE A 136 3.30 -2.15 -6.64
N CYS A 137 2.53 -1.06 -6.65
CA CYS A 137 2.91 0.21 -6.00
C CYS A 137 1.95 0.65 -4.89
N HIS A 138 0.86 -0.09 -4.67
CA HIS A 138 -0.17 0.09 -3.65
C HIS A 138 -0.89 1.45 -3.71
N SER A 139 -0.91 2.08 -4.89
CA SER A 139 -1.62 3.33 -5.15
C SER A 139 -2.95 3.05 -5.84
N ILE A 140 -3.95 3.89 -5.56
CA ILE A 140 -5.13 4.06 -6.42
C ILE A 140 -4.85 5.23 -7.34
N GLY A 141 -5.01 5.02 -8.65
CA GLY A 141 -4.83 6.06 -9.65
C GLY A 141 -6.02 6.15 -10.59
N THR A 142 -6.39 7.37 -10.96
CA THR A 142 -7.44 7.62 -11.96
C THR A 142 -6.88 7.35 -13.36
N LEU A 143 -7.62 6.56 -14.15
CA LEU A 143 -7.19 6.19 -15.51
C LEU A 143 -7.22 7.42 -16.43
N PRO A 144 -6.20 7.63 -17.29
CA PRO A 144 -6.21 8.73 -18.25
C PRO A 144 -7.39 8.63 -19.22
N GLY A 145 -8.00 9.77 -19.55
CA GLY A 145 -9.08 9.84 -20.53
C GLY A 145 -10.49 9.54 -19.99
N THR A 146 -10.64 9.36 -18.68
CA THR A 146 -11.95 9.37 -18.01
C THR A 146 -12.38 10.78 -17.68
N ASP A 147 -13.69 11.01 -17.54
CA ASP A 147 -14.24 12.31 -17.13
C ASP A 147 -13.72 12.73 -15.74
N ALA A 148 -13.33 11.75 -14.91
CA ALA A 148 -12.79 11.94 -13.57
C ALA A 148 -11.32 12.39 -13.54
N ALA A 149 -10.52 12.07 -14.55
CA ALA A 149 -9.08 12.37 -14.56
C ALA A 149 -8.80 13.88 -14.51
N GLY A 150 -9.71 14.68 -15.10
CA GLY A 150 -9.50 16.11 -15.33
C GLY A 150 -8.24 16.39 -16.17
N ASP A 151 -8.03 17.66 -16.55
CA ASP A 151 -6.93 18.03 -17.46
C ASP A 151 -5.54 18.14 -16.80
N SER A 152 -5.39 17.83 -15.51
CA SER A 152 -4.16 18.14 -14.78
C SER A 152 -3.33 16.91 -14.46
N LEU A 153 -2.24 16.73 -15.22
CA LEU A 153 -1.15 15.78 -14.91
C LEU A 153 -0.63 15.90 -13.46
N ALA A 154 -0.77 17.09 -12.84
CA ALA A 154 -0.38 17.30 -11.44
C ALA A 154 -1.29 16.56 -10.45
N ALA A 155 -2.59 16.43 -10.76
CA ALA A 155 -3.53 15.66 -9.96
C ALA A 155 -3.17 14.18 -9.96
N LEU A 156 -2.91 13.61 -11.15
CA LEU A 156 -2.46 12.23 -11.29
C LEU A 156 -1.14 11.99 -10.54
N LYS A 157 -0.19 12.92 -10.59
CA LYS A 157 1.06 12.77 -9.82
C LYS A 157 0.83 12.79 -8.30
N ALA A 158 -0.15 13.54 -7.82
CA ALA A 158 -0.45 13.64 -6.39
C ALA A 158 -1.19 12.38 -5.86
N GLU A 159 -1.91 11.65 -6.71
CA GLU A 159 -2.56 10.37 -6.35
C GLU A 159 -1.53 9.30 -5.95
N ASN A 160 -0.38 9.25 -6.63
CA ASN A 160 0.71 8.30 -6.35
C ASN A 160 1.24 8.38 -4.91
N GLU A 161 1.10 9.53 -4.25
CA GLU A 161 1.57 9.68 -2.87
C GLU A 161 0.59 9.08 -1.84
N HIS A 162 -0.61 8.73 -2.27
CA HIS A 162 -1.67 8.23 -1.41
C HIS A 162 -1.79 6.70 -1.49
N ARG A 163 -1.89 6.09 -0.32
CA ARG A 163 -1.95 4.63 -0.09
C ARG A 163 -2.46 4.35 1.31
N LEU A 164 -2.64 3.08 1.63
CA LEU A 164 -3.05 2.68 2.97
C LEU A 164 -1.93 2.90 3.99
N CYS A 165 -2.32 3.38 5.16
CA CYS A 165 -1.44 3.50 6.32
C CYS A 165 -1.23 2.14 6.98
N ASP A 166 0.02 1.69 7.08
CA ASP A 166 0.38 0.40 7.72
C ASP A 166 -0.13 0.27 9.17
N GLU A 167 -0.37 1.38 9.86
CA GLU A 167 -0.79 1.37 11.26
C GLU A 167 -2.31 1.31 11.43
N CYS A 168 -3.06 2.06 10.61
CA CYS A 168 -4.49 2.23 10.83
C CYS A 168 -5.36 1.76 9.66
N GLY A 169 -4.77 1.25 8.59
CA GLY A 169 -5.50 0.83 7.39
C GLY A 169 -6.14 1.96 6.59
N MET A 170 -6.21 3.20 7.11
CA MET A 170 -6.84 4.32 6.40
C MET A 170 -6.02 4.76 5.19
N TYR A 171 -6.71 5.05 4.10
CA TYR A 171 -6.15 5.71 2.92
C TYR A 171 -5.72 7.14 3.26
N SER A 172 -4.44 7.46 3.04
CA SER A 172 -3.84 8.76 3.37
C SER A 172 -2.53 8.91 2.58
N LYS A 173 -1.63 9.81 2.97
CA LYS A 173 -0.26 9.94 2.47
C LYS A 173 0.75 9.44 3.53
N PRO A 174 0.95 8.11 3.72
CA PRO A 174 1.93 7.58 4.65
C PRO A 174 3.35 8.02 4.33
N ARG A 175 4.06 8.47 5.37
CA ARG A 175 5.44 8.92 5.30
C ARG A 175 6.29 8.10 6.26
N LYS A 176 7.57 8.00 5.94
CA LYS A 176 8.57 7.46 6.85
C LYS A 176 8.58 8.29 8.14
N PHE A 177 8.38 7.61 9.26
CA PHE A 177 8.38 8.13 10.62
C PHE A 177 9.40 7.35 11.44
N THR A 178 10.32 8.08 12.07
CA THR A 178 11.37 7.48 12.90
C THR A 178 11.00 7.71 14.35
N ILE A 179 10.69 6.63 15.05
CA ILE A 179 10.52 6.61 16.50
C ILE A 179 11.91 6.50 17.10
N PHE A 180 12.30 7.49 17.89
CA PHE A 180 13.62 7.56 18.50
C PHE A 180 13.49 7.90 19.98
N TYR A 181 13.93 6.99 20.83
CA TYR A 181 14.04 7.24 22.27
C TYR A 181 15.50 7.17 22.67
N PHE A 182 15.96 8.21 23.35
CA PHE A 182 17.28 8.28 23.94
C PHE A 182 17.13 8.38 25.45
N TYR A 183 17.79 7.48 26.19
CA TYR A 183 17.86 7.56 27.64
C TYR A 183 19.31 7.63 28.11
N PHE A 184 19.56 8.51 29.07
CA PHE A 184 20.86 8.72 29.69
C PHE A 184 20.71 8.84 31.19
N LEU A 185 21.23 7.86 31.92
CA LEU A 185 21.26 7.81 33.38
C LEU A 185 22.71 7.67 33.83
N LEU A 186 23.44 8.79 33.98
CA LEU A 186 24.82 9.00 34.52
C LEU A 186 25.93 8.00 34.11
N VAL A 187 25.70 6.69 34.17
CA VAL A 187 26.60 5.57 33.84
C VAL A 187 26.00 4.63 32.78
N ILE A 188 24.69 4.68 32.51
CA ILE A 188 24.01 3.86 31.51
C ILE A 188 23.42 4.79 30.44
N TYR A 189 23.77 4.54 29.19
CA TYR A 189 23.14 5.16 28.05
C TYR A 189 22.63 4.09 27.10
N GLY A 190 21.53 4.39 26.42
CA GLY A 190 21.01 3.55 25.36
C GLY A 190 20.06 4.32 24.48
N TRP A 191 19.84 3.77 23.29
CA TRP A 191 18.88 4.32 22.34
C TRP A 191 18.06 3.19 21.74
N SER A 192 16.82 3.51 21.40
CA SER A 192 15.96 2.67 20.60
C SER A 192 15.50 3.46 19.39
N GLN A 193 15.67 2.87 18.21
CA GLN A 193 15.23 3.46 16.95
C GLN A 193 14.40 2.45 16.18
N ARG A 194 13.21 2.86 15.76
CA ARG A 194 12.35 2.08 14.87
C ARG A 194 11.82 2.97 13.75
N GLU A 195 11.88 2.47 12.53
CA GLU A 195 11.28 3.14 11.37
C GLU A 195 9.93 2.50 11.06
N THR A 196 8.91 3.34 10.87
CA THR A 196 7.56 2.92 10.47
C THR A 196 7.05 3.82 9.35
N TRP A 197 6.07 3.34 8.58
CA TRP A 197 5.38 4.15 7.57
C TRP A 197 3.97 4.43 8.05
N ARG A 198 3.70 5.70 8.34
CA ARG A 198 2.46 6.11 9.02
C ARG A 198 1.86 7.34 8.37
N CYS A 199 0.54 7.42 8.38
CA CYS A 199 -0.15 8.65 8.01
C CYS A 199 0.11 9.76 9.04
N PRO A 200 0.01 11.04 8.66
CA PRO A 200 0.18 12.15 9.59
C PRO A 200 -0.72 12.05 10.83
N ALA A 201 -1.94 11.55 10.70
CA ALA A 201 -2.85 11.31 11.82
C ALA A 201 -2.26 10.32 12.86
N CYS A 202 -1.66 9.21 12.43
CA CYS A 202 -1.00 8.24 13.31
C CYS A 202 0.34 8.74 13.87
N MET A 203 1.05 9.59 13.13
CA MET A 203 2.34 10.15 13.59
C MET A 203 2.17 11.11 14.77
N ARG A 204 1.07 11.88 14.82
CA ARG A 204 0.84 12.90 15.87
C ARG A 204 0.92 12.37 17.31
N PRO A 205 0.16 11.36 17.73
CA PRO A 205 0.21 10.88 19.11
C PRO A 205 1.59 10.34 19.48
N GLU A 206 2.26 9.63 18.57
CA GLU A 206 3.61 9.12 18.81
C GLU A 206 4.69 10.20 18.86
N ALA A 207 4.58 11.23 18.01
CA ALA A 207 5.50 12.35 18.06
C ALA A 207 5.42 13.08 19.41
N TRP A 208 4.21 13.20 19.98
CA TRP A 208 4.02 13.73 21.34
C TRP A 208 4.61 12.81 22.41
N LYS A 209 4.33 11.50 22.36
CA LYS A 209 4.95 10.52 23.29
C LYS A 209 6.48 10.59 23.24
N MET A 210 7.04 10.69 22.04
CA MET A 210 8.47 10.81 21.82
C MET A 210 9.02 12.14 22.36
N LEU A 211 8.32 13.26 22.16
CA LEU A 211 8.73 14.55 22.72
C LEU A 211 8.77 14.51 24.24
N PHE A 212 7.71 14.02 24.89
CA PHE A 212 7.65 13.92 26.35
C PHE A 212 8.66 12.91 26.91
N GLY A 213 8.83 11.76 26.26
CA GLY A 213 9.79 10.74 26.67
C GLY A 213 11.24 11.23 26.58
N ASN A 214 11.59 11.97 25.52
CA ASN A 214 12.94 12.50 25.34
C ASN A 214 13.21 13.81 26.09
N LEU A 215 12.16 14.49 26.61
CA LEU A 215 12.31 15.76 27.32
C LEU A 215 13.25 15.63 28.53
N LEU A 216 13.22 14.49 29.21
CA LEU A 216 14.06 14.21 30.37
C LEU A 216 15.57 14.14 30.02
N PHE A 217 15.91 13.77 28.78
CA PHE A 217 17.29 13.46 28.39
C PHE A 217 17.90 14.46 27.40
N VAL A 218 17.15 15.50 26.99
CA VAL A 218 17.52 16.65 26.14
C VAL A 218 17.97 16.31 24.71
N LEU A 219 18.85 15.32 24.52
CA LEU A 219 19.43 14.94 23.22
C LEU A 219 18.41 14.39 22.21
N GLY A 220 17.34 13.75 22.67
CA GLY A 220 16.27 13.26 21.79
C GLY A 220 15.24 14.34 21.40
N VAL A 221 15.25 15.51 22.04
CA VAL A 221 14.27 16.59 21.82
C VAL A 221 14.32 17.15 20.38
N PRO A 222 15.49 17.42 19.77
CA PRO A 222 15.54 17.94 18.40
C PRO A 222 14.91 16.98 17.37
N VAL A 223 15.19 15.68 17.49
CA VAL A 223 14.58 14.65 16.61
C VAL A 223 13.07 14.63 16.81
N ALA A 224 12.61 14.71 18.06
CA ALA A 224 11.18 14.73 18.38
C ALA A 224 10.46 15.95 17.80
N LEU A 225 11.05 17.15 17.92
CA LEU A 225 10.50 18.38 17.35
C LEU A 225 10.40 18.32 15.82
N VAL A 226 11.42 17.78 15.14
CA VAL A 226 11.38 17.60 13.67
C VAL A 226 10.26 16.66 13.26
N GLN A 227 10.09 15.54 13.95
CA GLN A 227 9.02 14.59 13.65
C GLN A 227 7.64 15.15 13.98
N LEU A 228 7.51 15.93 15.06
CA LEU A 228 6.28 16.64 15.39
C LEU A 228 5.94 17.65 14.28
N PHE A 229 6.88 18.47 13.85
CA PHE A 229 6.68 19.39 12.74
C PHE A 229 6.27 18.64 11.46
N ARG A 230 6.88 17.48 11.15
CA ARG A 230 6.49 16.66 9.98
C ARG A 230 5.08 16.08 10.10
N ALA A 231 4.61 15.76 11.30
CA ALA A 231 3.27 15.23 11.54
C ALA A 231 2.15 16.29 11.38
N TYR A 232 2.49 17.59 11.48
CA TYR A 232 1.54 18.70 11.32
C TYR A 232 1.77 19.50 10.02
N GLY A 233 3.02 19.74 9.63
CA GLY A 233 3.46 20.59 8.52
C GLY A 233 3.28 20.01 7.12
N GLY A 234 2.40 19.02 6.95
CA GLY A 234 2.01 18.46 5.66
C GLY A 234 0.56 18.76 5.27
N ALA A 235 -0.17 19.50 6.10
CA ALA A 235 -1.59 19.75 5.92
C ALA A 235 -1.83 20.93 4.96
N ASP A 236 -2.47 20.61 3.83
CA ASP A 236 -3.50 21.42 3.17
C ASP A 236 -3.14 22.40 2.04
N VAL A 237 -1.93 22.95 1.90
CA VAL A 237 -1.66 23.86 0.75
C VAL A 237 -1.32 23.05 -0.51
N GLY A 238 -2.31 22.88 -1.39
CA GLY A 238 -2.16 22.21 -2.69
C GLY A 238 -2.24 20.68 -2.64
N ALA A 239 -2.65 20.10 -1.50
CA ALA A 239 -2.87 18.66 -1.39
C ALA A 239 -4.06 18.21 -2.24
N LEU A 240 -3.99 16.97 -2.74
CA LEU A 240 -5.05 16.37 -3.54
C LEU A 240 -6.39 16.26 -2.80
N TYR A 241 -6.32 15.85 -1.53
CA TYR A 241 -7.44 15.68 -0.62
C TYR A 241 -7.25 16.55 0.63
N PRO A 242 -7.46 17.88 0.54
CA PRO A 242 -7.25 18.77 1.67
C PRO A 242 -8.22 18.42 2.81
N GLY A 243 -7.71 18.32 4.04
CA GLY A 243 -8.51 17.91 5.20
C GLY A 243 -8.69 16.40 5.40
N LEU A 244 -8.10 15.54 4.55
CA LEU A 244 -8.24 14.07 4.68
C LEU A 244 -7.69 13.53 6.01
N ASP A 245 -6.51 13.97 6.44
CA ASP A 245 -5.91 13.49 7.69
C ASP A 245 -6.71 13.91 8.95
N PRO A 246 -7.19 15.16 9.08
CA PRO A 246 -8.17 15.52 10.10
C PRO A 246 -9.45 14.67 10.07
N ALA A 247 -10.01 14.38 8.89
CA ALA A 247 -11.21 13.56 8.76
C ALA A 247 -10.95 12.12 9.24
N ASN A 248 -9.83 11.51 8.83
CA ASN A 248 -9.39 10.20 9.29
C ASN A 248 -9.23 10.15 10.81
N LEU A 249 -8.68 11.21 11.41
CA LEU A 249 -8.53 11.32 12.86
C LEU A 249 -9.90 11.41 13.58
N LYS A 250 -10.84 12.19 13.04
CA LYS A 250 -12.20 12.30 13.59
C LYS A 250 -12.93 10.96 13.54
N ALA A 251 -12.84 10.25 12.41
CA ALA A 251 -13.43 8.92 12.23
C ALA A 251 -12.93 7.94 13.30
N ARG A 252 -11.61 7.85 13.47
CA ARG A 252 -10.97 6.96 14.46
C ARG A 252 -11.25 7.33 15.92
N ASN A 253 -11.63 8.58 16.18
CA ASN A 253 -12.01 9.03 17.52
C ASN A 253 -13.51 8.88 17.78
N GLY A 254 -14.26 8.20 16.90
CA GLY A 254 -15.71 8.03 17.03
C GLY A 254 -16.54 9.28 16.70
N ASN A 255 -15.94 10.34 16.17
CA ASN A 255 -16.68 11.52 15.73
C ASN A 255 -17.15 11.34 14.27
N LEU A 256 -18.06 10.39 14.09
CA LEU A 256 -18.55 9.96 12.78
C LEU A 256 -19.13 11.13 11.98
N GLN A 257 -20.11 11.84 12.54
CA GLN A 257 -20.80 12.93 11.84
C GLN A 257 -19.85 14.01 11.31
N SER A 258 -18.87 14.42 12.13
CA SER A 258 -17.89 15.42 11.69
C SER A 258 -16.91 14.86 10.65
N ALA A 259 -16.56 13.57 10.73
CA ALA A 259 -15.70 12.92 9.75
C ALA A 259 -16.40 12.83 8.39
N ILE A 260 -17.66 12.36 8.36
CA ILE A 260 -18.48 12.27 7.15
C ILE A 260 -18.63 13.65 6.49
N ALA A 261 -18.93 14.69 7.27
CA ALA A 261 -19.04 16.04 6.74
C ALA A 261 -17.73 16.53 6.08
N ASP A 262 -16.57 16.16 6.61
CA ASP A 262 -15.28 16.52 6.01
C ASP A 262 -14.96 15.68 4.77
N TYR A 263 -15.23 14.38 4.77
CA TYR A 263 -15.09 13.55 3.57
C TYR A 263 -16.01 14.03 2.44
N GLN A 264 -17.25 14.41 2.75
CA GLN A 264 -18.17 14.96 1.76
C GLN A 264 -17.64 16.24 1.10
N LYS A 265 -16.96 17.13 1.84
CA LYS A 265 -16.30 18.32 1.25
C LYS A 265 -15.18 17.93 0.29
N ILE A 266 -14.47 16.84 0.56
CA ILE A 266 -13.45 16.29 -0.35
C ILE A 266 -14.15 15.76 -1.62
N LEU A 267 -15.21 14.97 -1.43
CA LEU A 267 -15.96 14.34 -2.53
C LEU A 267 -16.72 15.35 -3.41
N GLN A 268 -17.14 16.50 -2.86
CA GLN A 268 -17.71 17.60 -3.64
C GLN A 268 -16.72 18.19 -4.66
N LYS A 269 -15.41 18.11 -4.38
CA LYS A 269 -14.36 18.56 -5.29
C LYS A 269 -13.86 17.43 -6.20
N ARG A 270 -13.95 16.19 -5.73
CA ARG A 270 -13.52 14.97 -6.42
C ARG A 270 -14.52 13.85 -6.13
N SER A 271 -15.52 13.73 -6.99
CA SER A 271 -16.60 12.73 -6.82
C SER A 271 -16.10 11.29 -6.93
N VAL A 272 -15.03 11.09 -7.70
CA VAL A 272 -14.36 9.80 -7.89
C VAL A 272 -13.11 9.76 -6.99
N ALA A 273 -13.22 9.01 -5.90
CA ALA A 273 -12.15 8.83 -4.92
C ALA A 273 -12.42 7.57 -4.09
N GLY A 274 -12.19 6.40 -4.67
CA GLY A 274 -12.43 5.10 -4.04
C GLY A 274 -11.72 4.96 -2.68
N GLY A 275 -10.50 5.47 -2.55
CA GLY A 275 -9.77 5.49 -1.27
C GLY A 275 -10.44 6.34 -0.18
N VAL A 276 -11.09 7.45 -0.55
CA VAL A 276 -11.82 8.30 0.42
C VAL A 276 -13.14 7.65 0.82
N LYS A 277 -13.87 7.06 -0.13
CA LYS A 277 -15.11 6.30 0.15
C LYS A 277 -14.84 5.06 1.00
N TYR A 278 -13.70 4.40 0.80
CA TYR A 278 -13.22 3.34 1.68
C TYR A 278 -13.01 3.82 3.13
N ASN A 279 -12.41 4.99 3.33
CA ASN A 279 -12.27 5.57 4.68
C ASN A 279 -13.62 5.91 5.33
N ILE A 280 -14.64 6.29 4.54
CA ILE A 280 -16.02 6.45 5.03
C ILE A 280 -16.56 5.11 5.53
N GLY A 281 -16.38 4.02 4.76
CA GLY A 281 -16.78 2.68 5.17
C GLY A 281 -16.13 2.24 6.47
N LEU A 282 -14.82 2.47 6.62
CA LEU A 282 -14.11 2.22 7.89
C LEU A 282 -14.64 3.08 9.05
N ALA A 283 -15.07 4.31 8.80
CA ALA A 283 -15.67 5.16 9.83
C ALA A 283 -17.01 4.61 10.31
N PHE A 284 -17.86 4.10 9.41
CA PHE A 284 -19.11 3.45 9.77
C PHE A 284 -18.90 2.11 10.50
N LEU A 285 -17.92 1.30 10.07
CA LEU A 285 -17.55 0.08 10.79
C LEU A 285 -17.12 0.37 12.23
N HIS A 286 -16.32 1.43 12.43
CA HIS A 286 -15.91 1.84 13.77
C HIS A 286 -17.11 2.27 14.65
N ASP A 287 -18.18 2.78 14.05
CA ASP A 287 -19.44 3.13 14.73
C ASP A 287 -20.44 1.96 14.79
N ASN A 288 -20.05 0.77 14.33
CA ASN A 288 -20.88 -0.43 14.26
C ASN A 288 -22.14 -0.29 13.37
N ASP A 289 -22.12 0.62 12.39
CA ASP A 289 -23.15 0.76 11.35
C ASP A 289 -22.73 -0.03 10.10
N ILE A 290 -23.01 -1.35 10.13
CA ILE A 290 -22.55 -2.29 9.10
C ILE A 290 -23.23 -2.05 7.75
N ASP A 291 -24.53 -1.70 7.73
CA ASP A 291 -25.26 -1.37 6.51
C ASP A 291 -24.69 -0.14 5.79
N SER A 292 -24.36 0.93 6.52
CA SER A 292 -23.74 2.11 5.93
C SER A 292 -22.30 1.86 5.52
N ALA A 293 -21.58 1.01 6.25
CA ALA A 293 -20.24 0.58 5.87
C ALA A 293 -20.25 -0.20 4.55
N ALA A 294 -21.11 -1.21 4.42
CA ALA A 294 -21.26 -2.03 3.22
C ALA A 294 -21.50 -1.13 1.98
N ARG A 295 -22.51 -0.26 2.05
CA ARG A 295 -22.82 0.71 0.99
C ARG A 295 -21.63 1.60 0.63
N SER A 296 -20.84 2.01 1.62
CA SER A 296 -19.66 2.84 1.40
C SER A 296 -18.54 2.08 0.69
N PHE A 297 -18.35 0.79 1.00
CA PHE A 297 -17.39 -0.06 0.29
C PHE A 297 -17.87 -0.39 -1.13
N GLU A 298 -19.17 -0.61 -1.34
CA GLU A 298 -19.76 -0.72 -2.68
C GLU A 298 -19.49 0.54 -3.51
N PHE A 299 -19.68 1.74 -2.94
CA PHE A 299 -19.33 2.98 -3.62
C PHE A 299 -17.83 3.12 -3.89
N ALA A 300 -16.97 2.57 -3.02
CA ALA A 300 -15.52 2.55 -3.26
C ALA A 300 -15.15 1.62 -4.42
N LEU A 301 -15.78 0.44 -4.51
CA LEU A 301 -15.62 -0.49 -5.63
C LEU A 301 -16.28 0.01 -6.92
N GLY A 302 -17.31 0.86 -6.82
CA GLY A 302 -17.88 1.56 -7.96
C GLY A 302 -16.91 2.56 -8.59
N ASP A 303 -16.02 3.17 -7.79
CA ASP A 303 -14.95 4.04 -8.31
C ASP A 303 -13.70 3.26 -8.73
N CYS A 304 -13.41 2.14 -8.05
CA CYS A 304 -12.20 1.34 -8.23
C CYS A 304 -12.51 -0.15 -8.00
N SER A 305 -12.98 -0.82 -9.05
CA SER A 305 -13.53 -2.19 -8.96
C SER A 305 -12.54 -3.23 -8.47
N ASN A 306 -11.24 -3.03 -8.73
CA ASN A 306 -10.17 -3.93 -8.30
C ASN A 306 -9.50 -3.47 -6.99
N TYR A 307 -10.19 -2.72 -6.12
CA TYR A 307 -9.62 -2.28 -4.84
C TYR A 307 -9.80 -3.32 -3.72
N ARG A 308 -8.82 -4.24 -3.60
CA ARG A 308 -8.86 -5.38 -2.68
C ARG A 308 -9.20 -5.03 -1.21
N PRO A 309 -8.63 -3.97 -0.61
CA PRO A 309 -8.99 -3.58 0.76
C PRO A 309 -10.48 -3.27 0.97
N ALA A 310 -11.14 -2.68 -0.02
CA ALA A 310 -12.59 -2.42 0.05
C ALA A 310 -13.39 -3.71 -0.13
N ALA A 311 -12.98 -4.59 -1.05
CA ALA A 311 -13.63 -5.88 -1.26
C ALA A 311 -13.54 -6.79 -0.02
N SER A 312 -12.37 -6.92 0.59
CA SER A 312 -12.23 -7.71 1.83
C SER A 312 -13.07 -7.14 2.97
N ALA A 313 -13.14 -5.82 3.12
CA ALA A 313 -13.99 -5.21 4.13
C ALA A 313 -15.49 -5.42 3.84
N LEU A 314 -15.89 -5.37 2.57
CA LEU A 314 -17.26 -5.62 2.13
C LEU A 314 -17.69 -7.07 2.34
N LEU A 315 -16.82 -8.05 2.07
CA LEU A 315 -17.06 -9.47 2.38
C LEU A 315 -17.44 -9.64 3.86
N GLY A 316 -16.64 -9.07 4.77
CA GLY A 316 -16.93 -9.11 6.20
C GLY A 316 -18.21 -8.37 6.60
N CYS A 317 -18.65 -7.36 5.84
CA CYS A 317 -19.94 -6.72 6.06
C CYS A 317 -21.11 -7.63 5.61
N TYR A 318 -21.02 -8.23 4.42
CA TYR A 318 -22.06 -9.13 3.91
C TYR A 318 -22.23 -10.38 4.78
N GLU A 319 -21.14 -10.93 5.32
CA GLU A 319 -21.18 -12.01 6.30
C GLU A 319 -21.99 -11.61 7.55
N GLN A 320 -21.74 -10.42 8.10
CA GLN A 320 -22.45 -9.93 9.29
C GLN A 320 -23.92 -9.60 9.03
N LEU A 321 -24.24 -9.11 7.83
CA LEU A 321 -25.60 -8.80 7.41
C LEU A 321 -26.38 -10.05 6.94
N ALA A 322 -25.72 -11.20 6.84
CA ALA A 322 -26.26 -12.44 6.25
C ALA A 322 -26.74 -12.28 4.79
N GLU A 323 -26.05 -11.44 4.02
CA GLU A 323 -26.29 -11.16 2.61
C GLU A 323 -25.62 -12.23 1.72
N THR A 324 -26.11 -13.48 1.80
CA THR A 324 -25.43 -14.65 1.22
C THR A 324 -25.21 -14.57 -0.29
N GLU A 325 -26.19 -14.05 -1.04
CA GLU A 325 -26.09 -13.91 -2.50
C GLU A 325 -24.99 -12.91 -2.90
N ASN A 326 -24.94 -11.77 -2.20
CA ASN A 326 -23.92 -10.75 -2.44
C ASN A 326 -22.52 -11.23 -2.02
N LEU A 327 -22.44 -11.99 -0.92
CA LEU A 327 -21.21 -12.61 -0.46
C LEU A 327 -20.65 -13.60 -1.48
N GLU A 328 -21.46 -14.55 -1.95
CA GLU A 328 -21.05 -15.55 -2.95
C GLU A 328 -20.62 -14.89 -4.27
N SER A 329 -21.38 -13.89 -4.72
CA SER A 329 -21.05 -13.15 -5.95
C SER A 329 -19.71 -12.43 -5.83
N LEU A 330 -19.46 -11.77 -4.69
CA LEU A 330 -18.21 -11.06 -4.44
C LEU A 330 -17.02 -12.03 -4.27
N LYS A 331 -17.19 -13.15 -3.56
CA LYS A 331 -16.16 -14.20 -3.45
C LYS A 331 -15.76 -14.73 -4.82
N LYS A 332 -16.75 -15.06 -5.65
CA LYS A 332 -16.51 -15.54 -7.03
C LYS A 332 -15.78 -14.51 -7.88
N GLN A 333 -16.11 -13.23 -7.75
CA GLN A 333 -15.42 -12.17 -8.49
C GLN A 333 -13.95 -12.04 -8.11
N TRP A 334 -13.64 -12.25 -6.83
CA TRP A 334 -12.29 -12.07 -6.27
C TRP A 334 -11.47 -13.35 -6.17
N ASP A 335 -12.01 -14.45 -6.68
CA ASP A 335 -11.41 -15.80 -6.61
C ASP A 335 -10.98 -16.15 -5.18
N VAL A 336 -11.83 -15.77 -4.21
CA VAL A 336 -11.63 -16.14 -2.81
C VAL A 336 -12.22 -17.53 -2.66
N GLU A 337 -11.34 -18.55 -2.63
CA GLU A 337 -11.75 -19.89 -2.26
C GLU A 337 -12.35 -19.88 -0.85
N ASP A 338 -13.42 -20.64 -0.64
CA ASP A 338 -13.91 -20.87 0.70
C ASP A 338 -12.85 -21.71 1.42
N ASP A 339 -12.10 -21.08 2.34
CA ASP A 339 -11.30 -21.77 3.35
C ASP A 339 -12.26 -22.53 4.29
N GLU A 340 -12.93 -23.57 3.79
CA GLU A 340 -13.59 -24.60 4.59
C GLU A 340 -12.52 -25.50 5.21
N GLY A 341 -11.76 -25.00 6.18
CA GLY A 341 -10.81 -25.84 6.91
C GLY A 341 -9.81 -25.12 7.80
N GLY A 342 -10.23 -24.78 9.03
CA GLY A 342 -9.34 -24.38 10.13
C GLY A 342 -9.99 -24.56 11.49
#